data_AF-A0A359LGN4-F1
#
_entry.id   AF-A0A359LGN4-F1
#
_cell.length_a   1.000
_cell.length_b   1.000
_cell.length_c   1.000
_cell.angle_alpha   90.00
_cell.angle_beta   90.00
_cell.angle_gamma   90.00
#
_symmetry.space_group_name_H-M   'P 1'
#
loop_
_entity.id
_entity.type
_entity.pdbx_description
1 polymer ?
#
loop_
_entity_poly.entity_id
_entity_poly.type
_entity_poly.pdbx_seq_one_letter_code
_entity_poly.pdbx_strand_id
1 'polypeptide(L)'
;KNYRVKHYNLDAIISVGYRINSVRATQFRIWATKTLKEYIVKGFALDDERLKNPDLPFDYFEELTRRIQDIRTSEKRFYRKITDIYALSV
;
A
#
# COMPACT_ATOMS: atom_id res chain seq x y z
N LYS A 1 -10.05 -31.11 0.57
CA LYS A 1 -11.42 -30.66 0.18
C LYS A 1 -11.27 -29.43 -0.71
N ASN A 2 -11.65 -29.50 -1.99
CA ASN A 2 -11.66 -28.33 -2.88
C ASN A 2 -12.99 -27.59 -2.70
N TYR A 3 -12.94 -26.38 -2.13
CA TYR A 3 -14.10 -25.51 -2.00
C TYR A 3 -14.14 -24.56 -3.19
N ARG A 4 -15.21 -24.61 -4.00
CA ARG A 4 -15.49 -23.57 -5.01
C ARG A 4 -15.95 -22.31 -4.28
N VAL A 5 -15.02 -21.41 -4.00
CA VAL A 5 -15.34 -20.09 -3.46
C VAL A 5 -15.68 -19.16 -4.63
N LYS A 6 -16.84 -18.50 -4.56
CA LYS A 6 -17.20 -17.47 -5.53
C LYS A 6 -16.37 -16.21 -5.22
N HIS A 7 -15.51 -15.81 -6.15
CA HIS A 7 -14.79 -14.54 -6.06
C HIS A 7 -15.70 -13.41 -6.56
N TYR A 8 -15.90 -12.40 -5.74
CA TYR A 8 -16.64 -11.19 -6.11
C TYR A 8 -15.65 -10.14 -6.64
N ASN A 9 -16.09 -9.36 -7.63
CA ASN A 9 -15.28 -8.26 -8.18
C ASN A 9 -15.10 -7.15 -7.12
N LEU A 10 -13.87 -6.70 -6.92
CA LEU A 10 -13.52 -5.62 -5.99
C LEU A 10 -14.29 -4.32 -6.29
N ASP A 11 -14.41 -3.92 -7.55
CA ASP A 11 -15.09 -2.68 -7.94
C ASP A 11 -16.58 -2.74 -7.59
N ALA A 12 -17.18 -3.92 -7.75
CA ALA A 12 -18.57 -4.16 -7.36
C ALA A 12 -18.73 -4.08 -5.83
N ILE A 13 -17.80 -4.66 -5.07
CA ILE A 13 -17.80 -4.59 -3.60
C ILE A 13 -17.66 -3.14 -3.13
N ILE A 14 -16.74 -2.36 -3.70
CA ILE A 14 -16.53 -0.96 -3.31
C ILE A 14 -17.77 -0.13 -3.65
N SER A 15 -18.32 -0.28 -4.86
CA SER A 15 -19.48 0.47 -5.34
C SER A 15 -20.73 0.21 -4.48
N VAL A 16 -20.97 -1.05 -4.12
CA VAL A 16 -22.13 -1.47 -3.34
C VAL A 16 -21.93 -1.22 -1.85
N GLY A 17 -20.72 -1.48 -1.34
CA GLY A 17 -20.36 -1.36 0.08
C GLY A 17 -20.49 0.06 0.63
N TYR A 18 -20.25 1.09 -0.19
CA TYR A 18 -20.49 2.47 0.23
C TYR A 18 -21.97 2.85 0.28
N ARG A 19 -22.81 2.30 -0.62
CA ARG A 19 -24.21 2.72 -0.79
C ARG A 19 -25.22 1.94 0.05
N ILE A 20 -24.90 0.71 0.45
CA ILE A 20 -25.83 -0.16 1.19
C ILE A 20 -25.76 0.06 2.71
N ASN A 21 -26.91 0.01 3.39
CA ASN A 21 -26.99 0.00 4.85
C ASN A 21 -27.09 -1.44 5.37
N SER A 22 -25.92 -2.08 5.55
CA SER A 22 -25.81 -3.41 6.16
C SER A 22 -24.69 -3.46 7.19
N VAL A 23 -24.70 -4.48 8.05
CA VAL A 23 -23.61 -4.71 9.03
C VAL A 23 -22.26 -4.89 8.32
N ARG A 24 -22.24 -5.63 7.21
CA ARG A 24 -21.03 -5.82 6.38
C ARG A 24 -20.55 -4.51 5.74
N ALA A 25 -21.46 -3.67 5.26
CA ALA A 25 -21.12 -2.35 4.74
C ALA A 25 -20.52 -1.45 5.83
N THR A 26 -21.04 -1.54 7.06
CA THR A 26 -20.49 -0.80 8.22
C THR A 26 -19.07 -1.27 8.54
N GLN A 27 -18.82 -2.58 8.59
CA GLN A 27 -17.47 -3.13 8.77
C GLN A 27 -16.50 -2.69 7.66
N PHE A 28 -16.95 -2.70 6.41
CA PHE A 28 -16.16 -2.22 5.28
C PHE A 28 -15.80 -0.74 5.41
N ARG A 29 -16.75 0.12 5.80
CA ARG A 29 -16.48 1.56 6.01
C ARG A 29 -15.49 1.79 7.15
N ILE A 30 -15.59 1.05 8.24
CA ILE A 30 -14.63 1.12 9.35
C ILE A 30 -13.23 0.77 8.85
N TRP A 31 -13.10 -0.36 8.13
CA TRP A 31 -11.84 -0.78 7.54
C TRP A 31 -11.29 0.26 6.56
N ALA A 32 -12.10 0.73 5.61
CA ALA A 32 -11.71 1.71 4.61
C ALA A 32 -11.27 3.03 5.25
N THR A 33 -11.99 3.50 6.26
CA THR A 33 -11.64 4.73 7.00
C THR A 33 -10.29 4.58 7.70
N LYS A 34 -10.02 3.41 8.30
CA LYS A 34 -8.72 3.12 8.93
C LYS A 34 -7.58 3.17 7.90
N THR A 35 -7.74 2.47 6.78
CA THR A 35 -6.73 2.42 5.72
C THR A 35 -6.46 3.80 5.09
N LEU A 36 -7.52 4.57 4.82
CA LEU A 36 -7.40 5.93 4.28
C LEU A 36 -6.72 6.86 5.28
N LYS A 37 -7.08 6.78 6.56
CA LYS A 37 -6.43 7.59 7.61
C LYS A 37 -4.94 7.28 7.73
N GLU A 38 -4.59 6.00 7.67
CA GLU A 38 -3.18 5.59 7.68
C GLU A 38 -2.41 6.15 6.49
N TYR A 39 -2.98 6.06 5.28
CA TYR A 39 -2.38 6.62 4.08
C TYR A 39 -2.19 8.14 4.17
N ILE A 40 -3.18 8.87 4.69
CA ILE A 40 -3.10 10.34 4.85
C ILE A 40 -2.03 10.74 5.86
N VAL A 41 -1.89 10.00 6.97
CA VAL A 41 -0.93 10.35 8.04
C VAL A 41 0.49 9.92 7.71
N LYS A 42 0.68 8.70 7.22
CA LYS A 42 2.01 8.12 6.97
C LYS A 42 2.51 8.32 5.53
N GLY A 43 1.62 8.60 4.58
CA GLY A 43 1.91 8.64 3.15
C GLY A 43 1.89 7.27 2.46
N PHE A 44 1.65 6.18 3.19
CA PHE A 44 1.54 4.83 2.64
C PHE A 44 0.59 3.97 3.48
N ALA A 45 0.06 2.91 2.87
CA ALA A 45 -0.73 1.87 3.53
C ALA A 45 -0.23 0.52 3.03
N LEU A 46 -0.06 -0.44 3.94
CA LEU A 46 0.57 -1.71 3.65
C LEU A 46 -0.10 -2.84 4.44
N ASP A 47 -0.26 -4.00 3.79
CA ASP A 47 -0.86 -5.19 4.39
C ASP A 47 0.25 -6.13 4.86
N ASP A 48 0.70 -5.93 6.11
CA ASP A 48 1.84 -6.66 6.69
C ASP A 48 1.60 -8.18 6.74
N GLU A 49 0.38 -8.60 7.07
CA GLU A 49 0.04 -10.02 7.19
C GLU A 49 0.08 -10.71 5.82
N ARG A 50 -0.35 -10.01 4.76
CA ARG A 50 -0.22 -10.53 3.40
C ARG A 50 1.25 -10.62 2.96
N LEU A 51 2.08 -9.64 3.28
CA LEU A 51 3.50 -9.66 2.92
C LEU A 51 4.33 -10.71 3.67
N LYS A 52 3.92 -11.09 4.89
CA LYS A 52 4.60 -12.16 5.64
C LYS A 52 4.33 -13.56 5.10
N ASN A 53 3.28 -13.75 4.28
CA ASN A 53 2.84 -15.05 3.80
C ASN A 53 3.17 -15.23 2.31
N PRO A 54 4.25 -15.96 1.96
CA PRO A 54 4.73 -16.10 0.58
C PRO A 54 3.89 -17.04 -0.30
N ASP A 55 2.90 -17.74 0.27
CA ASP A 55 2.12 -18.78 -0.43
C ASP A 55 1.08 -18.24 -1.44
N LEU A 56 1.06 -16.93 -1.69
CA LEU A 56 0.14 -16.31 -2.65
C LEU A 56 0.77 -16.28 -4.06
N PRO A 57 0.04 -16.70 -5.11
CA PRO A 57 0.55 -16.76 -6.48
C PRO A 57 0.91 -15.39 -7.10
N PHE A 58 0.48 -14.29 -6.47
CA PHE A 58 0.79 -12.93 -6.88
C PHE A 58 1.32 -12.15 -5.67
N ASP A 59 2.64 -12.01 -5.62
CA ASP A 59 3.33 -11.21 -4.61
C ASP A 59 3.83 -9.89 -5.23
N TYR A 60 3.44 -8.78 -4.61
CA TYR A 60 3.89 -7.44 -4.98
C TYR A 60 5.16 -7.03 -4.22
N PHE A 61 5.76 -7.94 -3.45
CA PHE A 61 6.97 -7.69 -2.66
C PHE A 61 8.15 -7.18 -3.48
N GLU A 62 8.39 -7.76 -4.66
CA GLU A 62 9.44 -7.30 -5.59
C GLU A 62 9.19 -5.87 -6.08
N GLU A 63 7.94 -5.52 -6.38
CA GLU A 63 7.55 -4.17 -6.77
C GLU A 63 7.74 -3.18 -5.62
N LEU A 64 7.32 -3.56 -4.41
CA LEU A 64 7.50 -2.76 -3.20
C LEU A 64 8.99 -2.48 -2.94
N THR A 65 9.83 -3.52 -3.05
CA THR A 65 11.29 -3.41 -2.86
C THR A 65 11.89 -2.45 -3.89
N ARG A 66 11.46 -2.53 -5.15
CA ARG A 66 11.91 -1.61 -6.21
C ARG A 66 11.53 -0.17 -5.91
N ARG A 67 10.27 0.09 -5.50
CA ARG A 67 9.82 1.43 -5.11
C ARG A 67 10.65 2.00 -3.94
N ILE A 68 10.96 1.18 -2.94
CA ILE A 68 11.83 1.58 -1.82
C ILE A 68 13.25 1.93 -2.31
N GLN A 69 13.83 1.13 -3.21
CA GLN A 69 15.15 1.40 -3.78
C GLN A 69 15.16 2.72 -4.57
N ASP A 70 14.11 3.02 -5.33
CA ASP A 70 13.98 4.28 -6.07
C ASP A 70 13.90 5.49 -5.12
N ILE A 71 13.09 5.40 -4.07
CA ILE A 71 13.02 6.44 -3.02
C ILE A 71 14.41 6.67 -2.41
N ARG A 72 15.12 5.62 -2.01
CA ARG A 72 16.47 5.73 -1.42
C ARG A 72 17.51 6.30 -2.40
N THR A 73 17.40 5.96 -3.68
CA THR A 73 18.30 6.49 -4.71
C THR A 73 18.07 7.98 -4.93
N SER A 74 16.82 8.44 -4.85
CA SER A 74 16.49 9.85 -4.92
C SER A 74 17.11 10.64 -3.75
N GLU A 75 17.04 10.10 -2.53
CA GLU A 75 17.64 10.71 -1.34
C GLU A 75 19.17 10.73 -1.41
N LYS A 76 19.81 9.62 -1.83
CA LYS A 76 21.27 9.56 -1.99
C LYS A 76 21.79 10.60 -2.99
N ARG A 77 21.05 10.82 -4.10
CA ARG A 77 21.36 11.88 -5.07
C ARG A 77 21.16 13.27 -4.48
N PHE A 78 20.12 13.47 -3.66
CA PHE A 78 19.89 14.71 -2.93
C PHE A 78 21.04 15.03 -1.96
N TYR A 79 21.45 14.07 -1.13
CA TYR A 79 22.57 14.26 -0.20
C TYR A 79 23.89 14.52 -0.92
N ARG A 80 24.15 13.84 -2.04
CA ARG A 80 25.35 14.10 -2.87
C ARG A 80 25.38 15.53 -3.40
N LYS A 81 24.25 16.04 -3.88
CA LYS A 81 24.12 17.41 -4.38
C LYS A 81 24.37 18.45 -3.29
N ILE A 82 23.91 18.20 -2.06
CA ILE A 82 24.22 19.05 -0.90
C ILE A 82 25.73 19.07 -0.63
N THR A 83 26.37 17.90 -0.60
CA THR A 83 27.83 17.80 -0.41
C THR A 83 28.59 18.56 -1.51
N ASP A 84 28.19 18.42 -2.77
CA ASP A 84 28.84 19.11 -3.90
C ASP A 84 28.72 20.64 -3.77
N ILE A 85 27.57 21.17 -3.33
CA ILE A 85 27.38 22.61 -3.08
C ILE A 85 28.31 23.10 -1.96
N TYR A 86 28.44 22.35 -0.86
CA TYR A 86 29.36 22.70 0.21
C TYR A 86 30.82 22.64 -0.23
N ALA A 87 31.19 21.66 -1.06
CA ALA A 87 32.54 21.54 -1.62
C ALA A 87 32.92 22.70 -2.56
N LEU A 88 31.94 23.28 -3.26
CA LEU A 88 32.12 24.44 -4.15
C LEU A 88 32.06 25.79 -3.41
N SER A 89 31.73 25.79 -2.11
CA SER A 89 31.61 27.01 -1.30
C SER A 89 32.89 27.40 -0.55
N VAL A 90 34.01 26.74 -0.86
CA VAL A 90 35.37 27.02 -0.36
C VAL A 90 36.23 27.57 -1.49
#